data_AF-A0A141RBN8-F1
#
_entry.id   AF-A0A141RBN8-F1
#
_cell.length_a   1.000
_cell.length_b   1.000
_cell.length_c   1.000
_cell.angle_alpha   90.00
_cell.angle_beta   90.00
_cell.angle_gamma   90.00
#
_symmetry.space_group_name_H-M   'P 1'
#
loop_
_entity.id
_entity.type
_entity.pdbx_description
1 polymer ?
#
loop_
_entity_poly.entity_id
_entity_poly.type
_entity_poly.pdbx_seq_one_letter_code
_entity_poly.pdbx_strand_id
1 'polypeptide(L)' 'RFVLAKHTWDDPYKRLAEASTGRPWRLLTPMLGEPVWVADKTQSFNAWWR' A
#
# COMPACT_ATOMS: atom_id res chain seq x y z
N ARG A 1 -16.12 -14.93 -22.58
CA ARG A 1 -16.59 -14.59 -21.21
C ARG A 1 -15.36 -14.25 -20.37
N PHE A 2 -15.10 -12.96 -20.15
CA PHE A 2 -14.04 -12.55 -19.21
C PHE A 2 -14.56 -12.76 -17.80
N VAL A 3 -13.99 -13.74 -17.10
CA VAL A 3 -14.26 -13.93 -15.68
C VAL A 3 -13.44 -12.86 -14.97
N LEU A 4 -14.10 -11.79 -14.51
CA LEU A 4 -13.47 -10.93 -13.50
C LEU A 4 -13.23 -11.83 -12.29
N ALA A 5 -11.96 -12.17 -12.08
CA ALA A 5 -11.56 -12.93 -10.91
C ALA A 5 -12.03 -12.16 -9.67
N LYS A 6 -12.68 -12.88 -8.75
CA LYS A 6 -13.13 -12.33 -7.45
C LYS A 6 -11.91 -12.12 -6.55
N HIS A 7 -11.00 -11.25 -6.96
CA HIS A 7 -9.96 -10.78 -6.06
C HIS A 7 -10.59 -9.74 -5.17
N THR A 8 -10.46 -9.94 -3.86
CA THR A 8 -10.82 -8.89 -2.92
C THR A 8 -9.88 -7.71 -3.19
N TRP A 9 -10.44 -6.52 -3.22
CA TRP A 9 -9.74 -5.31 -3.66
C TRP A 9 -8.53 -4.99 -2.75
N ASP A 10 -8.48 -5.56 -1.55
CA ASP A 10 -7.42 -5.45 -0.55
C ASP A 10 -6.26 -6.46 -0.74
N ASP A 11 -6.46 -7.56 -1.47
CA ASP A 11 -5.43 -8.59 -1.73
C ASP A 11 -4.13 -8.03 -2.36
N PRO A 12 -4.17 -7.16 -3.40
CA PRO A 12 -2.95 -6.59 -3.95
C PRO A 12 -2.20 -5.70 -2.96
N TYR A 13 -2.92 -4.95 -2.11
CA TYR A 13 -2.31 -4.08 -1.11
C TYR A 13 -1.65 -4.88 0.02
N LYS A 14 -2.28 -5.97 0.47
CA LYS A 14 -1.69 -6.89 1.44
C LYS A 14 -0.39 -7.49 0.92
N ARG A 15 -0.40 -8.02 -0.31
CA ARG A 15 0.80 -8.57 -0.95
C ARG A 15 1.90 -7.54 -1.14
N LEU A 16 1.55 -6.30 -1.48
CA LEU A 16 2.51 -5.21 -1.63
C LEU A 16 3.19 -4.87 -0.29
N ALA A 17 2.40 -4.79 0.79
CA ALA A 17 2.92 -4.54 2.13
C ALA A 17 3.87 -5.66 2.60
N GLU A 18 3.47 -6.92 2.42
CA GLU A 18 4.32 -8.08 2.72
C GLU A 18 5.62 -8.05 1.90
N ALA A 19 5.51 -7.79 0.59
CA ALA A 19 6.67 -7.75 -0.31
C ALA A 19 7.64 -6.60 0.00
N SER A 20 7.19 -5.52 0.63
CA SER A 20 8.04 -4.42 1.08
C SER A 20 8.82 -4.73 2.36
N THR A 21 8.43 -5.77 3.11
CA THR A 21 9.08 -6.11 4.38
C THR A 21 10.54 -6.52 4.13
N GLY A 22 11.48 -5.89 4.85
CA GLY A 22 12.91 -6.21 4.74
C GLY A 22 13.65 -5.56 3.56
N ARG A 23 13.01 -4.65 2.82
CA ARG A 23 13.66 -3.92 1.73
C ARG A 23 14.36 -2.65 2.22
N PRO A 24 15.42 -2.17 1.53
CA PRO A 24 16.12 -0.94 1.90
C PRO A 24 15.33 0.34 1.59
N TRP A 25 14.06 0.20 1.19
CA TRP A 25 13.14 1.28 0.89
C TRP A 25 11.82 1.05 1.62
N ARG A 26 11.14 2.14 1.93
CA ARG A 26 9.89 2.13 2.68
C ARG A 26 8.72 2.22 1.71
N LEU A 27 7.75 1.32 1.86
CA LEU A 27 6.48 1.42 1.15
C LEU A 27 5.63 2.54 1.76
N LEU A 28 5.16 3.45 0.91
CA LEU A 28 4.27 4.54 1.27
C LEU A 28 2.89 4.24 0.68
N THR A 29 1.88 4.22 1.52
CA THR A 29 0.49 3.94 1.11
C THR A 29 -0.45 5.00 1.69
N PRO A 30 -0.32 6.26 1.23
CA PRO A 30 -1.22 7.34 1.64
C PRO A 30 -2.67 6.97 1.34
N MET A 31 -3.59 7.45 2.17
CA MET A 31 -4.99 7.47 1.78
C MET A 31 -5.22 8.45 0.62
N LEU A 32 -6.31 8.27 -0.11
CA LEU A 32 -6.67 9.19 -1.19
C LEU A 32 -6.86 10.60 -0.61
N GLY A 33 -6.03 11.56 -1.05
CA GLY A 33 -6.05 12.93 -0.54
C GLY A 33 -5.06 13.22 0.58
N GLU A 34 -4.27 12.25 1.03
CA GLU A 34 -3.24 12.46 2.05
C GLU A 34 -1.92 12.95 1.42
N PRO A 35 -1.35 14.08 1.89
CA PRO A 35 -0.11 14.63 1.33
C PRO A 35 1.12 13.80 1.73
N VAL A 36 1.94 13.46 0.73
CA VAL A 36 3.22 12.78 0.92
C VAL A 36 4.37 13.76 0.74
N TRP A 37 5.11 13.98 1.82
CA TRP A 37 6.31 14.80 1.86
C TRP A 37 7.54 13.91 1.66
N VAL A 38 8.11 13.93 0.46
CA VAL A 38 9.28 13.09 0.11
C VAL A 38 10.49 13.36 1.02
N ALA A 39 10.62 14.59 1.51
CA ALA A 39 11.69 14.98 2.43
C ALA A 39 11.47 14.46 3.86
N ASP A 40 10.23 14.12 4.25
CA ASP A 40 9.91 13.68 5.59
C ASP A 40 9.86 12.15 5.69
N LYS A 41 10.94 11.60 6.23
CA LYS A 41 11.09 10.16 6.46
C LYS A 41 10.36 9.68 7.71
N THR A 42 9.71 10.55 8.49
CA THR A 42 8.96 10.19 9.70
C THR A 42 7.50 9.88 9.42
N GLN A 43 6.98 10.23 8.22
CA GLN A 43 5.59 9.94 7.85
C GLN A 43 5.27 8.46 7.89
N SER A 44 4.38 8.05 8.78
CA SER A 44 3.82 6.71 8.85
C SER A 44 2.47 6.67 8.14
N PHE A 45 2.26 5.69 7.27
CA PHE A 45 0.98 5.47 6.60
C PHE A 45 0.27 4.27 7.18
N ASN A 46 -1.05 4.38 7.34
CA ASN A 46 -1.88 3.28 7.81
C ASN A 46 -2.31 2.38 6.64
N ALA A 47 -2.51 1.10 6.94
CA ALA A 47 -3.09 0.14 6.00
C ALA A 47 -4.61 0.32 5.91
N TRP A 48 -5.06 1.38 5.26
CA TRP A 48 -6.48 1.77 5.14
C TRP A 48 -7.36 0.75 4.39
N TRP A 49 -6.75 -0.20 3.68
CA TRP A 49 -7.42 -1.30 3.02
C TRP A 49 -7.74 -2.49 3.95
N ARG A 50 -7.40 -2.39 5.24
CA ARG A 50 -7.63 -3.42 6.24
C ARG A 50 -8.97 -3.26 6.93
#